data_AF-A0A2V3HXR8-F1
#
_entry.id   AF-A0A2V3HXR8-F1
#
_cell.length_a   1.000
_cell.length_b   1.000
_cell.length_c   1.000
_cell.angle_alpha   90.00
_cell.angle_beta   90.00
_cell.angle_gamma   90.00
#
_symmetry.space_group_name_H-M   'P 1'
#
loop_
_entity.id
_entity.type
_entity.pdbx_description
1 polymer ?
#
loop_
_entity_poly.entity_id
_entity_poly.type
_entity_poly.pdbx_seq_one_letter_code
_entity_poly.pdbx_strand_id
1 'polypeptide(L)'
;MVVQTDPNQQFQPFLRGFMDFGDAYRVEHHRGSFFHFSRRELKDLVLATGAFTLALALMQVEGVRGIMSVGLGPALLYMVFLAPVMFVAFAPAFVIHELGHKFAAKYYGCWAEFRADPAGLRFGVFLALLLGFVFMAPGAVMVAGNVSRKQNGHIAIAGPLVNLTLLLFGIAAGGVLLGVFGGGGLVEMVVFYWLAANTILGAFNMLPFGPLDGRKIKNWSEPVFWVTIAIFAFAVYALLFSDIQMGWVYAIAGI
;
A
#
# COMPACT_ATOMS: atom_id res chain seq x y z
N MET A 1 -1.23 -4.73 -5.58
CA MET A 1 -2.38 -5.33 -6.30
C MET A 1 -2.11 -5.49 -7.81
N VAL A 2 -2.24 -6.70 -8.37
CA VAL A 2 -2.08 -6.92 -9.83
C VAL A 2 -3.44 -7.04 -10.54
N VAL A 3 -3.57 -6.71 -11.83
CA VAL A 3 -4.73 -7.11 -12.65
C VAL A 3 -4.25 -7.69 -13.97
N GLN A 4 -4.80 -8.84 -14.37
CA GLN A 4 -4.56 -9.46 -15.68
C GLN A 4 -5.71 -9.12 -16.61
N THR A 5 -5.38 -8.74 -17.85
CA THR A 5 -6.38 -8.49 -18.89
C THR A 5 -6.82 -9.81 -19.50
N ASP A 6 -7.91 -10.38 -19.00
CA ASP A 6 -8.67 -11.42 -19.69
C ASP A 6 -9.89 -10.76 -20.38
N PRO A 7 -10.01 -10.82 -21.73
CA PRO A 7 -11.15 -10.24 -22.43
C PRO A 7 -12.52 -10.79 -21.98
N ASN A 8 -12.56 -11.90 -21.25
CA ASN A 8 -13.80 -12.57 -20.83
C ASN A 8 -14.15 -12.47 -19.33
N GLN A 9 -13.38 -11.74 -18.51
CA GLN A 9 -13.72 -11.58 -17.10
C GLN A 9 -14.74 -10.46 -16.88
N GLN A 10 -16.02 -10.85 -16.81
CA GLN A 10 -17.11 -10.00 -16.32
C GLN A 10 -16.93 -9.75 -14.80
N PHE A 11 -16.49 -8.54 -14.45
CA PHE A 11 -16.41 -8.08 -13.06
C PHE A 11 -17.82 -7.95 -12.44
N GLN A 12 -17.97 -8.37 -11.18
CA GLN A 12 -19.23 -8.28 -10.43
C GLN A 12 -19.68 -6.82 -10.20
N PRO A 13 -20.99 -6.51 -10.18
CA PRO A 13 -21.53 -5.16 -10.21
C PRO A 13 -21.05 -4.22 -9.10
N PHE A 14 -20.79 -4.73 -7.89
CA PHE A 14 -20.32 -3.93 -6.75
C PHE A 14 -18.90 -3.37 -6.94
N LEU A 15 -18.04 -4.08 -7.69
CA LEU A 15 -16.64 -3.70 -7.90
C LEU A 15 -16.44 -2.85 -9.16
N ARG A 16 -17.47 -2.73 -10.01
CA ARG A 16 -17.43 -1.93 -11.24
C ARG A 16 -17.21 -0.43 -10.97
N GLY A 17 -17.54 0.06 -9.78
CA GLY A 17 -17.27 1.44 -9.35
C GLY A 17 -15.93 1.65 -8.62
N PHE A 18 -15.22 0.58 -8.28
CA PHE A 18 -13.98 0.61 -7.48
C PHE A 18 -12.71 0.29 -8.28
N MET A 19 -12.85 -0.25 -9.50
CA MET A 19 -11.75 -0.65 -10.39
C MET A 19 -12.22 -0.58 -11.86
N ASP A 20 -12.65 0.58 -12.34
CA ASP A 20 -12.98 0.79 -13.75
C ASP A 20 -11.80 1.39 -14.49
N PHE A 21 -11.03 0.54 -15.17
CA PHE A 21 -9.87 0.97 -15.95
C PHE A 21 -10.21 1.38 -17.40
N GLY A 22 -11.49 1.34 -17.81
CA GLY A 22 -11.97 1.74 -19.16
C GLY A 22 -11.25 1.08 -20.35
N ASP A 23 -11.56 1.56 -21.57
CA ASP A 23 -10.98 1.12 -22.87
C ASP A 23 -9.49 1.48 -23.07
N ALA A 24 -8.76 1.86 -22.01
CA ALA A 24 -7.40 2.41 -22.10
C ALA A 24 -6.29 1.34 -22.26
N TYR A 25 -6.58 0.22 -22.93
CA TYR A 25 -5.69 -0.93 -23.09
C TYR A 25 -5.11 -1.07 -24.50
N ARG A 26 -4.32 -0.09 -24.94
CA ARG A 26 -3.27 -0.41 -25.91
C ARG A 26 -2.06 -0.91 -25.14
N VAL A 27 -1.98 -2.25 -25.00
CA VAL A 27 -0.76 -2.92 -24.54
C VAL A 27 0.28 -2.76 -25.65
N GLU A 28 1.06 -1.69 -25.58
CA GLU A 28 2.25 -1.59 -26.40
C GLU A 28 3.34 -2.43 -25.73
N HIS A 29 3.71 -3.55 -26.36
CA HIS A 29 4.84 -4.36 -25.92
C HIS A 29 6.13 -3.53 -26.05
N HIS A 30 6.49 -2.80 -25.00
CA HIS A 30 7.74 -2.07 -24.97
C HIS A 30 8.91 -3.06 -24.79
N ARG A 31 9.84 -3.08 -25.75
CA ARG A 31 11.18 -3.71 -25.60
C ARG A 31 12.09 -2.81 -24.75
N GLY A 32 11.66 -2.46 -23.53
CA GLY A 32 12.38 -1.58 -22.61
C GLY A 32 13.24 -2.32 -21.59
N SER A 33 14.08 -1.58 -20.87
CA SER A 33 14.85 -2.11 -19.73
C SER A 33 13.94 -2.70 -18.64
N PHE A 34 14.44 -3.67 -17.88
CA PHE A 34 13.78 -4.20 -16.67
C PHE A 34 13.34 -3.08 -15.72
N PHE A 35 14.14 -2.01 -15.62
CA PHE A 35 13.87 -0.83 -14.79
C PHE A 35 13.12 0.30 -15.51
N HIS A 36 12.59 0.07 -16.71
CA HIS A 36 11.84 1.09 -17.44
C HIS A 36 10.54 1.49 -16.73
N PHE A 37 10.28 2.80 -16.69
CA PHE A 37 9.03 3.42 -16.26
C PHE A 37 8.49 4.32 -17.38
N SER A 38 7.22 4.16 -17.72
CA SER A 38 6.57 5.06 -18.66
C SER A 38 6.24 6.39 -17.97
N ARG A 39 6.12 7.48 -18.75
CA ARG A 39 5.67 8.77 -18.21
C ARG A 39 4.28 8.68 -17.57
N ARG A 40 3.42 7.78 -18.08
CA ARG A 40 2.09 7.55 -17.53
C ARG A 40 2.17 6.86 -16.18
N GLU A 41 2.94 5.78 -16.08
CA GLU A 41 3.15 5.06 -14.82
C GLU A 41 3.69 5.98 -13.71
N LEU A 42 4.68 6.81 -14.02
CA LEU A 42 5.22 7.75 -13.04
C LEU A 42 4.16 8.77 -12.57
N LYS A 43 3.36 9.31 -13.50
CA LYS A 43 2.26 10.21 -13.16
C LYS A 43 1.21 9.54 -12.29
N ASP A 44 0.85 8.30 -12.62
CA ASP A 44 -0.14 7.51 -11.88
C ASP A 44 0.37 7.19 -10.47
N LEU A 45 1.64 6.81 -10.31
CA LEU A 45 2.28 6.59 -9.00
C LEU A 45 2.27 7.86 -8.14
N VAL A 46 2.65 9.01 -8.72
CA VAL A 46 2.63 10.31 -8.02
C VAL A 46 1.21 10.68 -7.61
N LEU A 47 0.24 10.52 -8.50
CA LEU A 47 -1.16 10.85 -8.25
C LEU A 47 -1.76 9.95 -7.16
N ALA A 48 -1.51 8.63 -7.21
CA ALA A 48 -1.96 7.70 -6.19
C ALA A 48 -1.32 7.99 -4.83
N THR A 49 -0.01 8.23 -4.80
CA THR A 49 0.73 8.55 -3.56
C THR A 49 0.21 9.85 -2.94
N GLY A 50 0.08 10.92 -3.73
CA GLY A 50 -0.40 12.21 -3.24
C GLY A 50 -1.85 12.15 -2.73
N ALA A 51 -2.73 11.43 -3.42
CA ALA A 51 -4.11 11.23 -2.98
C ALA A 51 -4.18 10.43 -1.67
N PHE A 52 -3.37 9.39 -1.51
CA PHE A 52 -3.28 8.63 -0.26
C PHE A 52 -2.72 9.47 0.89
N THR A 53 -1.66 10.25 0.66
CA THR A 53 -1.12 11.16 1.69
C THR A 53 -2.17 12.16 2.14
N LEU A 54 -2.96 12.72 1.21
CA LEU A 54 -4.07 13.61 1.55
C LEU A 54 -5.15 12.88 2.36
N ALA A 55 -5.55 11.68 1.94
CA ALA A 55 -6.55 10.87 2.65
C ALA A 55 -6.09 10.52 4.08
N LEU A 56 -4.82 10.14 4.25
CA LEU A 56 -4.23 9.88 5.56
C LEU A 56 -4.15 11.14 6.43
N ALA A 57 -3.81 12.31 5.87
CA ALA A 57 -3.85 13.57 6.60
C ALA A 57 -5.26 13.93 7.06
N LEU A 58 -6.28 13.71 6.23
CA LEU A 58 -7.70 13.91 6.59
C LEU A 58 -8.15 12.94 7.70
N MET A 59 -7.68 11.70 7.66
CA MET A 59 -7.93 10.70 8.71
C MET A 59 -7.42 11.18 10.07
N GLN A 60 -6.27 11.85 10.12
CA GLN A 60 -5.66 12.35 11.36
C GLN A 60 -6.43 13.51 12.00
N VAL A 61 -7.19 14.27 11.21
CA VAL A 61 -8.13 15.28 11.71
C VAL A 61 -9.56 14.77 11.80
N GLU A 62 -9.76 13.45 11.73
CA GLU A 62 -11.06 12.78 11.80
C GLU A 62 -12.10 13.31 10.78
N GLY A 63 -11.62 13.77 9.63
CA GLY A 63 -12.47 14.33 8.58
C GLY A 63 -13.28 15.56 9.03
N VAL A 64 -14.50 15.70 8.52
CA VAL A 64 -15.39 16.84 8.78
C VAL A 64 -15.70 16.96 10.28
N ARG A 65 -15.85 15.82 10.98
CA ARG A 65 -16.16 15.83 12.42
C ARG A 65 -15.09 16.54 13.22
N GLY A 66 -13.82 16.18 13.03
CA GLY A 66 -12.72 16.82 13.74
C GLY A 66 -12.47 18.25 13.26
N ILE A 67 -12.57 18.51 11.95
CA ILE A 67 -12.45 19.89 11.42
C ILE A 67 -13.50 20.83 12.05
N MET A 68 -14.74 20.36 12.22
CA MET A 68 -15.80 21.15 12.86
C MET A 68 -15.58 21.35 14.37
N SER A 69 -14.90 20.40 15.05
CA SER A 69 -14.66 20.50 16.49
C SER A 69 -13.48 21.41 16.85
N VAL A 70 -12.38 21.34 16.08
CA VAL A 70 -11.16 22.14 16.35
C VAL A 70 -11.05 23.42 15.52
N GLY A 71 -11.86 23.53 14.46
CA GLY A 71 -11.83 24.64 13.50
C GLY A 71 -10.89 24.41 12.32
N LEU A 72 -11.19 25.06 11.18
CA LEU A 72 -10.48 24.85 9.92
C LEU A 72 -8.99 25.22 9.99
N GLY A 73 -8.65 26.35 10.63
CA GLY A 73 -7.25 26.81 10.75
C GLY A 73 -6.35 25.80 11.48
N PRO A 74 -6.67 25.42 12.73
CA PRO A 74 -5.93 24.40 13.46
C PRO A 74 -5.85 23.05 12.75
N ALA A 75 -6.95 22.59 12.14
CA ALA A 75 -6.96 21.34 11.38
C ALA A 75 -6.00 21.38 10.18
N LEU A 76 -6.01 22.47 9.40
CA LEU A 76 -5.09 22.64 8.27
C LEU A 76 -3.63 22.69 8.73
N LEU A 77 -3.32 23.38 9.83
CA LEU A 77 -1.96 23.41 10.39
C LEU A 77 -1.50 22.00 10.79
N TYR A 78 -2.36 21.24 11.45
CA TYR A 78 -2.06 19.86 11.84
C TYR A 78 -1.85 18.95 10.63
N MET A 79 -2.70 19.06 9.60
CA MET A 79 -2.54 18.33 8.35
C MET A 79 -1.23 18.68 7.63
N VAL A 80 -0.88 19.96 7.53
CA VAL A 80 0.38 20.41 6.91
C VAL A 80 1.59 19.87 7.66
N PHE A 81 1.53 19.81 8.99
CA PHE A 81 2.59 19.25 9.82
C PHE A 81 2.72 17.73 9.67
N LEU A 82 1.61 16.98 9.64
CA LEU A 82 1.63 15.52 9.56
C LEU A 82 1.75 14.95 8.15
N ALA A 83 1.33 15.67 7.11
CA ALA A 83 1.38 15.17 5.74
C ALA A 83 2.79 14.73 5.30
N PRO A 84 3.89 15.43 5.62
CA PRO A 84 5.25 14.96 5.33
C PRO A 84 5.59 13.65 6.04
N VAL A 85 5.16 13.48 7.29
CA VAL A 85 5.39 12.26 8.08
C VAL A 85 4.65 11.09 7.46
N MET A 86 3.38 11.29 7.11
CA MET A 86 2.56 10.29 6.41
C MET A 86 3.12 9.96 5.04
N PHE A 87 3.62 10.94 4.29
CA PHE A 87 4.26 10.73 3.00
C PHE A 87 5.50 9.84 3.14
N VAL A 88 6.41 10.18 4.06
CA VAL A 88 7.65 9.42 4.29
C VAL A 88 7.37 8.00 4.75
N ALA A 89 6.35 7.79 5.58
CA ALA A 89 5.96 6.47 6.07
C ALA A 89 5.24 5.63 4.99
N PHE A 90 4.24 6.20 4.33
CA PHE A 90 3.34 5.47 3.45
C PHE A 90 3.89 5.32 2.03
N ALA A 91 4.50 6.36 1.45
CA ALA A 91 4.93 6.32 0.05
C ALA A 91 5.89 5.14 -0.24
N PRO A 92 6.90 4.85 0.60
CA PRO A 92 7.74 3.67 0.40
C PRO A 92 6.97 2.36 0.54
N ALA A 93 6.09 2.25 1.53
CA ALA A 93 5.27 1.06 1.75
C ALA A 93 4.41 0.72 0.52
N PHE A 94 3.79 1.74 -0.08
CA PHE A 94 2.95 1.58 -1.27
C PHE A 94 3.75 1.43 -2.57
N VAL A 95 4.66 2.37 -2.86
CA VAL A 95 5.38 2.38 -4.14
C VAL A 95 6.22 1.12 -4.28
N ILE A 96 7.02 0.77 -3.27
CA ILE A 96 7.91 -0.40 -3.37
C ILE A 96 7.07 -1.69 -3.44
N HIS A 97 5.91 -1.76 -2.77
CA HIS A 97 4.97 -2.88 -2.90
C HIS A 97 4.54 -3.08 -4.36
N GLU A 98 4.07 -2.02 -5.02
CA GLU A 98 3.66 -2.10 -6.43
C GLU A 98 4.87 -2.37 -7.35
N LEU A 99 6.05 -1.85 -7.03
CA LEU A 99 7.29 -2.20 -7.75
C LEU A 99 7.65 -3.68 -7.58
N GLY A 100 7.38 -4.28 -6.42
CA GLY A 100 7.57 -5.71 -6.16
C GLY A 100 6.77 -6.55 -7.16
N HIS A 101 5.49 -6.24 -7.34
CA HIS A 101 4.66 -6.89 -8.35
C HIS A 101 5.19 -6.68 -9.77
N LYS A 102 5.54 -5.43 -10.13
CA LYS A 102 6.05 -5.07 -11.45
C LYS A 102 7.31 -5.86 -11.79
N PHE A 103 8.30 -5.87 -10.89
CA PHE A 103 9.56 -6.54 -11.13
C PHE A 103 9.41 -8.07 -11.15
N ALA A 104 8.55 -8.64 -10.31
CA ALA A 104 8.21 -10.06 -10.39
C ALA A 104 7.55 -10.43 -11.74
N ALA A 105 6.66 -9.57 -12.26
CA ALA A 105 6.04 -9.80 -13.56
C ALA A 105 7.03 -9.66 -14.72
N LYS A 106 7.90 -8.63 -14.69
CA LYS A 106 8.96 -8.43 -15.68
C LYS A 106 9.99 -9.57 -15.66
N TYR A 107 10.28 -10.15 -14.50
CA TYR A 107 11.13 -11.33 -14.39
C TYR A 107 10.58 -12.52 -15.18
N TYR A 108 9.25 -12.66 -15.26
CA TYR A 108 8.59 -13.67 -16.10
C TYR A 108 8.37 -13.23 -17.55
N GLY A 109 9.01 -12.15 -18.01
CA GLY A 109 8.91 -11.66 -19.39
C GLY A 109 7.59 -10.97 -19.72
N CYS A 110 6.79 -10.61 -18.72
CA CYS A 110 5.54 -9.89 -18.93
C CYS A 110 5.79 -8.39 -19.05
N TRP A 111 4.92 -7.72 -19.81
CA TRP A 111 4.75 -6.28 -19.68
C TRP A 111 4.03 -5.99 -18.36
N ALA A 112 4.52 -5.00 -17.60
CA ALA A 112 3.94 -4.62 -16.33
C ALA A 112 4.14 -3.13 -16.02
N GLU A 113 3.05 -2.43 -15.72
CA GLU A 113 3.08 -1.03 -15.29
C GLU A 113 1.97 -0.73 -14.28
N PHE A 114 2.26 0.12 -13.29
CA PHE A 114 1.24 0.66 -12.40
C PHE A 114 0.27 1.59 -13.15
N ARG A 115 -1.00 1.47 -12.83
CA ARG A 115 -2.09 2.35 -13.27
C ARG A 115 -2.93 2.75 -12.08
N ALA A 116 -3.09 4.05 -11.89
CA ALA A 116 -3.98 4.60 -10.89
C ALA A 116 -5.43 4.37 -11.29
N ASP A 117 -6.31 4.20 -10.32
CA ASP A 117 -7.76 4.31 -10.51
C ASP A 117 -8.23 5.69 -10.01
N PRO A 118 -8.48 6.67 -10.89
CA PRO A 118 -8.92 7.99 -10.48
C PRO A 118 -10.26 7.98 -9.71
N ALA A 119 -11.15 7.02 -10.00
CA ALA A 119 -12.44 6.93 -9.31
C ALA A 119 -12.23 6.44 -7.88
N GLY A 120 -11.50 5.33 -7.70
CA GLY A 120 -11.11 4.82 -6.38
C GLY A 120 -10.35 5.83 -5.54
N LEU A 121 -9.44 6.60 -6.14
CA LEU A 121 -8.69 7.66 -5.45
C LEU A 121 -9.59 8.81 -4.97
N ARG A 122 -10.49 9.32 -5.83
CA ARG A 122 -11.44 10.39 -5.46
C ARG A 122 -12.39 9.92 -4.38
N PHE A 123 -12.92 8.72 -4.51
CA PHE A 123 -13.82 8.13 -3.52
C PHE A 123 -13.12 7.97 -2.16
N GLY A 124 -11.87 7.48 -2.15
CA GLY A 124 -11.09 7.33 -0.93
C GLY A 124 -10.83 8.64 -0.20
N VAL A 125 -10.40 9.68 -0.93
CA VAL A 125 -10.19 11.03 -0.35
C VAL A 125 -11.50 11.60 0.18
N PHE A 126 -12.61 11.42 -0.56
CA PHE A 126 -13.93 11.86 -0.13
C PHE A 126 -14.40 11.14 1.13
N LEU A 127 -14.21 9.82 1.22
CA LEU A 127 -14.55 9.03 2.40
C LEU A 127 -13.71 9.45 3.62
N ALA A 128 -12.42 9.68 3.41
CA ALA A 128 -11.53 10.18 4.46
C ALA A 128 -11.95 11.57 4.94
N LEU A 129 -12.36 12.46 4.04
CA LEU A 129 -12.92 13.76 4.40
C LEU A 129 -14.21 13.61 5.20
N LEU A 130 -15.14 12.76 4.78
CA LEU A 130 -16.44 12.66 5.47
C LEU A 130 -16.36 11.95 6.81
N LEU A 131 -15.65 10.83 6.88
CA LEU A 131 -15.71 9.90 8.01
C LEU A 131 -14.43 9.86 8.84
N GLY A 132 -13.35 10.50 8.39
CA GLY A 132 -12.04 10.33 9.02
C GLY A 132 -11.52 8.89 8.90
N PHE A 133 -11.92 8.18 7.84
CA PHE A 133 -11.56 6.78 7.61
C PHE A 133 -11.08 6.57 6.19
N VAL A 134 -9.94 5.90 6.02
CA VAL A 134 -9.34 5.63 4.70
C VAL A 134 -9.68 4.21 4.27
N PHE A 135 -10.47 4.11 3.21
CA PHE A 135 -10.67 2.87 2.45
C PHE A 135 -10.67 3.22 0.97
N MET A 136 -9.60 2.85 0.26
CA MET A 136 -9.45 3.18 -1.15
C MET A 136 -8.65 2.14 -1.91
N ALA A 137 -9.01 1.94 -3.17
CA ALA A 137 -8.20 1.22 -4.14
C ALA A 137 -7.35 2.25 -4.89
N PRO A 138 -6.02 2.28 -4.72
CA PRO A 138 -5.18 3.27 -5.40
C PRO A 138 -5.07 3.06 -6.91
N GLY A 139 -5.24 1.82 -7.34
CA GLY A 139 -4.87 1.34 -8.65
C GLY A 139 -4.30 -0.07 -8.57
N ALA A 140 -3.69 -0.51 -9.66
CA ALA A 140 -3.06 -1.82 -9.74
C ALA A 140 -1.90 -1.83 -10.74
N VAL A 141 -0.98 -2.78 -10.56
CA VAL A 141 -0.02 -3.15 -11.60
C VAL A 141 -0.73 -4.00 -12.64
N MET A 142 -0.88 -3.43 -13.83
CA MET A 142 -1.43 -4.13 -14.98
C MET A 142 -0.36 -5.03 -15.56
N VAL A 143 -0.67 -6.33 -15.70
CA VAL A 143 0.27 -7.32 -16.22
C VAL A 143 -0.30 -7.94 -17.50
N ALA A 144 0.48 -7.88 -18.57
CA ALA A 144 0.16 -8.47 -19.86
C ALA A 144 1.28 -9.43 -20.30
N GLY A 145 0.91 -10.70 -20.46
CA GLY A 145 1.82 -11.79 -20.81
C GLY A 145 1.22 -13.15 -20.46
N ASN A 146 1.79 -14.22 -21.01
CA ASN A 146 1.35 -15.57 -20.69
C ASN A 146 2.00 -16.04 -19.39
N VAL A 147 1.22 -16.12 -18.30
CA VAL A 147 1.72 -16.58 -16.99
C VAL A 147 0.94 -17.79 -16.50
N SER A 148 1.67 -18.79 -16.02
CA SER A 148 1.10 -19.92 -15.31
C SER A 148 0.47 -19.50 -13.98
N ARG A 149 -0.43 -20.33 -13.44
CA ARG A 149 -1.00 -20.17 -12.09
C ARG A 149 0.08 -19.96 -11.03
N LYS A 150 1.21 -20.68 -11.14
CA LYS A 150 2.36 -20.55 -10.22
C LYS A 150 3.03 -19.18 -10.32
N GLN A 151 3.31 -18.73 -11.54
CA GLN A 151 3.90 -17.41 -11.77
C GLN A 151 2.97 -16.28 -11.31
N ASN A 152 1.67 -16.38 -11.57
CA ASN A 152 0.69 -15.41 -11.08
C ASN A 152 0.67 -15.34 -9.53
N GLY A 153 0.78 -16.49 -8.86
CA GLY A 153 0.93 -16.54 -7.41
C GLY A 153 2.21 -15.87 -6.92
N HIS A 154 3.35 -16.10 -7.57
CA HIS A 154 4.62 -15.44 -7.26
C HIS A 154 4.56 -13.92 -7.45
N ILE A 155 3.96 -13.46 -8.55
CA ILE A 155 3.73 -12.04 -8.81
C ILE A 155 2.86 -11.44 -7.70
N ALA A 156 1.79 -12.12 -7.31
CA ALA A 156 0.88 -11.65 -6.27
C ALA A 156 1.54 -11.60 -4.88
N ILE A 157 2.37 -12.57 -4.49
CA ILE A 157 3.01 -12.54 -3.17
C ILE A 157 4.17 -11.53 -3.08
N ALA A 158 4.70 -11.06 -4.20
CA ALA A 158 5.83 -10.12 -4.23
C ALA A 158 5.54 -8.82 -3.46
N GLY A 159 4.36 -8.21 -3.63
CA GLY A 159 3.95 -7.00 -2.91
C GLY A 159 3.88 -7.20 -1.39
N PRO A 160 3.10 -8.18 -0.89
CA PRO A 160 3.08 -8.51 0.54
C PRO A 160 4.45 -8.82 1.14
N LEU A 161 5.34 -9.53 0.42
CA LEU A 161 6.70 -9.78 0.90
C LEU A 161 7.52 -8.50 1.01
N VAL A 162 7.39 -7.57 0.07
CA VAL A 162 8.02 -6.25 0.18
C VAL A 162 7.57 -5.53 1.44
N ASN A 163 6.27 -5.48 1.74
CA ASN A 163 5.81 -4.83 2.98
C ASN A 163 6.35 -5.52 4.23
N LEU A 164 6.40 -6.85 4.24
CA LEU A 164 7.00 -7.59 5.35
C LEU A 164 8.49 -7.26 5.51
N THR A 165 9.25 -7.18 4.41
CA THR A 165 10.66 -6.78 4.44
C THR A 165 10.84 -5.36 4.95
N LEU A 166 10.03 -4.41 4.48
CA LEU A 166 10.07 -3.01 4.93
C LEU A 166 9.64 -2.86 6.40
N LEU A 167 8.73 -3.70 6.88
CA LEU A 167 8.35 -3.77 8.29
C LEU A 167 9.54 -4.19 9.16
N LEU A 168 10.20 -5.31 8.81
CA LEU A 168 11.36 -5.82 9.54
C LEU A 168 12.53 -4.83 9.48
N PHE A 169 12.76 -4.22 8.33
CA PHE A 169 13.73 -3.14 8.17
C PHE A 169 13.39 -1.95 9.05
N GLY A 170 12.12 -1.53 9.10
CA GLY A 170 11.65 -0.43 9.95
C GLY A 170 11.88 -0.69 11.43
N ILE A 171 11.72 -1.94 11.90
CA ILE A 171 11.98 -2.31 13.30
C ILE A 171 13.48 -2.11 13.61
N ALA A 172 14.36 -2.68 12.79
CA ALA A 172 15.80 -2.62 13.00
C ALA A 172 16.36 -1.20 12.83
N ALA A 173 16.03 -0.53 11.72
CA ALA A 173 16.49 0.82 11.43
C ALA A 173 15.89 1.85 12.40
N GLY A 174 14.61 1.70 12.76
CA GLY A 174 13.96 2.54 13.77
C GLY A 174 14.66 2.43 15.12
N GLY A 175 15.04 1.22 15.55
CA GLY A 175 15.75 1.04 16.82
C GLY A 175 17.11 1.73 16.81
N VAL A 176 17.87 1.58 15.72
CA VAL A 176 19.14 2.32 15.56
C VAL A 176 18.93 3.84 15.60
N LEU A 177 17.90 4.34 14.90
CA LEU A 177 17.59 5.77 14.87
C LEU A 177 17.20 6.30 16.26
N LEU A 178 16.33 5.60 16.99
CA LEU A 178 15.94 6.02 18.35
C LEU A 178 17.09 5.90 19.35
N GLY A 179 17.98 4.91 19.19
CA GLY A 179 19.18 4.82 20.03
C GLY A 179 20.15 5.99 19.81
N VAL A 180 20.23 6.54 18.60
CA VAL A 180 21.11 7.68 18.26
C VAL A 180 20.47 9.02 18.62
N PHE A 181 19.19 9.22 18.30
CA PHE A 181 18.50 10.50 18.44
C PHE A 181 17.69 10.63 19.73
N GLY A 182 17.58 9.56 20.52
CA GLY A 182 16.71 9.46 21.69
C GLY A 182 15.26 9.08 21.32
N GLY A 183 14.55 8.52 22.29
CA GLY A 183 13.11 8.28 22.19
C GLY A 183 12.31 9.59 22.12
N GLY A 184 11.17 9.53 21.46
CA GLY A 184 10.18 10.59 21.33
C GLY A 184 10.26 11.41 20.05
N GLY A 185 9.31 12.35 19.93
CA GLY A 185 9.31 13.36 18.89
C GLY A 185 9.12 12.84 17.46
N LEU A 186 9.69 13.56 16.50
CA LEU A 186 9.45 13.34 15.07
C LEU A 186 9.98 11.98 14.57
N VAL A 187 11.14 11.53 15.06
CA VAL A 187 11.75 10.27 14.63
C VAL A 187 10.87 9.09 15.04
N GLU A 188 10.45 9.06 16.31
CA GLU A 188 9.56 8.01 16.81
C GLU A 188 8.22 7.98 16.06
N MET A 189 7.66 9.16 15.78
CA MET A 189 6.43 9.27 15.01
C MET A 189 6.59 8.73 13.58
N VAL A 190 7.70 9.03 12.89
CA VAL A 190 7.99 8.47 11.57
C VAL A 190 8.13 6.94 11.64
N VAL A 191 8.86 6.42 12.63
CA VAL A 191 9.03 4.97 12.83
C VAL A 191 7.68 4.30 13.05
N PHE A 192 6.86 4.81 13.97
CA PHE A 192 5.53 4.28 14.23
C PHE A 192 4.68 4.21 12.96
N TYR A 193 4.57 5.32 12.22
CA TYR A 193 3.77 5.33 11.00
C TYR A 193 4.36 4.46 9.88
N TRP A 194 5.68 4.32 9.80
CA TRP A 194 6.32 3.40 8.85
C TRP A 194 5.92 1.94 9.13
N LEU A 195 5.99 1.53 10.40
CA LEU A 195 5.60 0.19 10.85
C LEU A 195 4.11 -0.06 10.61
N ALA A 196 3.27 0.93 10.96
CA ALA A 196 1.84 0.88 10.73
C ALA A 196 1.48 0.78 9.24
N ALA A 197 2.09 1.60 8.38
CA ALA A 197 1.82 1.60 6.94
C ALA A 197 2.14 0.23 6.31
N ASN A 198 3.30 -0.35 6.61
CA ASN A 198 3.69 -1.65 6.07
C ASN A 198 2.84 -2.81 6.63
N THR A 199 2.51 -2.76 7.91
CA THR A 199 1.64 -3.75 8.55
C THR A 199 0.24 -3.72 7.94
N ILE A 200 -0.41 -2.56 7.92
CA ILE A 200 -1.79 -2.40 7.47
C ILE A 200 -1.90 -2.65 5.96
N LEU A 201 -1.00 -2.10 5.14
CA LEU A 201 -1.07 -2.28 3.69
C LEU A 201 -0.82 -3.74 3.28
N GLY A 202 0.14 -4.42 3.92
CA GLY A 202 0.40 -5.83 3.67
C GLY A 202 -0.75 -6.73 4.14
N ALA A 203 -1.32 -6.46 5.32
CA ALA A 203 -2.48 -7.18 5.84
C ALA A 203 -3.72 -6.99 4.96
N PHE A 204 -3.99 -5.76 4.53
CA PHE A 204 -5.11 -5.43 3.66
C PHE A 204 -5.01 -6.17 2.32
N ASN A 205 -3.83 -6.18 1.69
CA ASN A 205 -3.63 -6.91 0.44
C ASN A 205 -3.69 -8.43 0.59
N MET A 206 -3.57 -8.98 1.80
CA MET A 206 -3.75 -10.41 2.07
C MET A 206 -5.21 -10.85 2.22
N LEU A 207 -6.19 -9.95 2.20
CA LEU A 207 -7.59 -10.35 2.28
C LEU A 207 -8.00 -11.16 1.02
N PRO A 208 -8.74 -12.28 1.16
CA PRO A 208 -8.96 -13.24 0.08
C PRO A 208 -10.15 -12.90 -0.84
N PHE A 209 -10.38 -11.63 -1.17
CA PHE A 209 -11.52 -11.21 -2.01
C PHE A 209 -11.18 -10.05 -2.94
N GLY A 210 -12.09 -9.79 -3.88
CA GLY A 210 -11.94 -8.68 -4.82
C GLY A 210 -10.69 -8.82 -5.70
N PRO A 211 -9.97 -7.72 -5.96
CA PRO A 211 -8.74 -7.72 -6.76
C PRO A 211 -7.46 -7.89 -5.92
N LEU A 212 -7.57 -8.01 -4.60
CA LEU A 212 -6.45 -8.07 -3.65
C LEU A 212 -5.55 -9.29 -3.87
N ASP A 213 -4.29 -9.16 -3.48
CA ASP A 213 -3.26 -10.16 -3.77
C ASP A 213 -3.52 -11.49 -3.05
N GLY A 214 -4.05 -11.45 -1.84
CA GLY A 214 -4.40 -12.61 -1.02
C GLY A 214 -5.33 -13.59 -1.74
N ARG A 215 -6.28 -13.08 -2.55
CA ARG A 215 -7.16 -13.94 -3.37
C ARG A 215 -6.34 -14.76 -4.36
N LYS A 216 -5.35 -14.15 -5.01
CA LYS A 216 -4.51 -14.81 -6.01
C LYS A 216 -3.52 -15.77 -5.39
N ILE A 217 -2.95 -15.38 -4.25
CA ILE A 217 -2.04 -16.24 -3.46
C ILE A 217 -2.80 -17.49 -3.02
N LYS A 218 -4.00 -17.34 -2.45
CA LYS A 218 -4.87 -18.46 -2.06
C LYS A 218 -5.22 -19.34 -3.26
N ASN A 219 -5.59 -18.70 -4.37
CA ASN A 219 -5.88 -19.41 -5.62
C ASN A 219 -4.67 -20.15 -6.18
N TRP A 220 -3.43 -19.80 -5.84
CA TRP A 220 -2.23 -20.51 -6.25
C TRP A 220 -1.82 -21.60 -5.25
N SER A 221 -1.75 -21.25 -3.95
CA SER A 221 -1.29 -22.11 -2.87
C SER A 221 -1.92 -21.70 -1.54
N GLU A 222 -2.84 -22.52 -1.03
CA GLU A 222 -3.46 -22.29 0.27
C GLU A 222 -2.47 -22.28 1.44
N PRO A 223 -1.47 -23.18 1.51
CA PRO A 223 -0.48 -23.12 2.60
C PRO A 223 0.28 -21.79 2.63
N VAL A 224 0.70 -21.28 1.47
CA VAL A 224 1.40 -19.99 1.38
C VAL A 224 0.48 -18.85 1.82
N PHE A 225 -0.78 -18.87 1.38
CA PHE A 225 -1.77 -17.89 1.82
C PHE A 225 -1.93 -17.86 3.35
N TRP A 226 -2.18 -19.03 3.97
CA TRP A 226 -2.42 -19.13 5.41
C TRP A 226 -1.20 -18.72 6.24
N VAL A 227 0.01 -19.07 5.81
CA VAL A 227 1.25 -18.63 6.46
C VAL A 227 1.40 -17.11 6.36
N THR A 228 1.27 -16.53 5.18
CA THR A 228 1.48 -15.09 4.99
C THR A 228 0.40 -14.26 5.69
N ILE A 229 -0.88 -14.67 5.66
CA ILE A 229 -1.94 -13.94 6.35
C ILE A 229 -1.80 -14.06 7.88
N ALA A 230 -1.33 -15.20 8.40
CA ALA A 230 -1.07 -15.35 9.83
C ALA A 230 0.06 -14.43 10.31
N ILE A 231 1.13 -14.27 9.52
CA ILE A 231 2.22 -13.32 9.81
C ILE A 231 1.67 -11.89 9.87
N PHE A 232 0.87 -11.47 8.88
CA PHE A 232 0.29 -10.12 8.88
C PHE A 232 -0.78 -9.93 9.97
N ALA A 233 -1.57 -10.95 10.28
CA ALA A 233 -2.52 -10.91 11.40
C ALA A 233 -1.79 -10.73 12.74
N PHE A 234 -0.68 -11.44 12.95
CA PHE A 234 0.18 -11.22 14.11
C PHE A 234 0.80 -9.83 14.11
N ALA A 235 1.28 -9.34 12.96
CA ALA A 235 1.81 -7.98 12.86
C ALA A 235 0.74 -6.93 13.24
N VAL A 236 -0.49 -7.07 12.75
CA VAL A 236 -1.62 -6.19 13.12
C VAL A 236 -1.92 -6.27 14.61
N TYR A 237 -1.92 -7.48 15.19
CA TYR A 237 -2.10 -7.66 16.62
C TYR A 237 -0.99 -6.96 17.43
N ALA A 238 0.27 -7.15 17.01
CA ALA A 238 1.44 -6.53 17.61
C ALA A 238 1.43 -4.99 17.51
N LEU A 239 0.79 -4.45 16.47
CA LEU A 239 0.61 -3.00 16.27
C LEU A 239 -0.50 -2.43 17.16
N LEU A 240 -1.66 -3.10 17.26
CA LEU A 240 -2.89 -2.49 17.83
C LEU A 240 -3.10 -2.75 19.32
N PHE A 241 -2.66 -3.89 19.85
CA PHE A 241 -3.12 -4.34 21.17
C PHE A 241 -2.02 -4.44 22.22
N SER A 242 -0.77 -4.20 21.83
CA SER A 242 0.35 -4.60 22.69
C SER A 242 1.59 -3.73 22.56
N ASP A 243 1.57 -2.71 21.70
CA ASP A 243 2.73 -1.87 21.35
C ASP A 243 4.01 -2.68 21.06
N ILE A 244 3.87 -3.97 20.73
CA ILE A 244 4.97 -4.93 20.63
C ILE A 244 5.93 -4.49 19.55
N GLN A 245 5.41 -3.96 18.43
CA GLN A 245 6.25 -3.49 17.35
C GLN A 245 7.19 -2.37 17.82
N MET A 246 6.66 -1.35 18.52
CA MET A 246 7.48 -0.29 19.10
C MET A 246 8.35 -0.80 20.26
N GLY A 247 7.87 -1.76 21.04
CA GLY A 247 8.66 -2.43 22.07
C GLY A 247 9.94 -3.09 21.51
N TRP A 248 9.87 -3.72 20.33
CA TRP A 248 11.07 -4.22 19.65
C TRP A 248 12.00 -3.10 19.19
N VAL A 249 11.46 -1.98 18.71
CA VAL A 249 12.24 -0.79 18.35
C VAL A 249 12.98 -0.26 19.57
N TYR A 250 12.30 -0.05 20.69
CA TYR A 250 12.89 0.44 21.94
C TYR A 250 13.93 -0.52 22.50
N ALA A 251 13.68 -1.83 22.45
CA ALA A 251 14.65 -2.85 22.85
C ALA A 251 15.95 -2.79 22.04
N ILE A 252 15.87 -2.53 20.72
CA ILE A 252 17.06 -2.34 19.87
C ILE A 252 17.74 -1.00 20.18
N ALA A 253 16.96 0.05 20.45
CA ALA A 253 17.45 1.38 20.80
C ALA A 253 18.13 1.44 22.18
N GLY A 254 17.82 0.48 23.07
CA GLY A 254 18.32 0.46 24.45
C GLY A 254 17.65 1.50 25.36
N ILE A 255 16.41 1.87 25.06
CA ILE A 255 15.59 2.85 25.81
C ILE A 255 14.29 2.24 26.31
#